data_AF-A0A143HLQ9-F1
#
_entry.id   AF-A0A143HLQ9-F1
#
_cell.length_a   1.000
_cell.length_b   1.000
_cell.length_c   1.000
_cell.angle_alpha   90.00
_cell.angle_beta   90.00
_cell.angle_gamma   90.00
#
_symmetry.space_group_name_H-M   'P 1'
#
loop_
_entity.id
_entity.type
_entity.pdbx_description
1 polymer ?
#
loop_
_entity_poly.entity_id
_entity_poly.type
_entity_poly.pdbx_seq_one_letter_code
_entity_poly.pdbx_strand_id
1 'polypeptide(L)'
;MTMKMLHSSIILSLALLVTACASADTASRSMAEAWASGKAIVVTLNSSLNKTDETYGDFSYYLNDFAVSAGDNWAFFVLNSLADSSELPIELNVIATPCSVLFVKRGEPQGYIHLGPILEPQVYDFVQRKFEGRDISDYLYQFSPLEVQVRWEDQGGVLKVNEKS
;
A
#
# COMPACT_ATOMS: atom_id res chain seq x y z
N MET A 1 -47.48 -53.35 -6.40
CA MET A 1 -47.36 -51.92 -6.10
C MET A 1 -46.31 -51.75 -5.01
N THR A 2 -45.08 -51.46 -5.40
CA THR A 2 -43.95 -51.04 -4.53
C THR A 2 -42.93 -50.38 -5.46
N MET A 3 -42.87 -49.05 -5.44
CA MET A 3 -41.82 -48.24 -6.08
C MET A 3 -40.47 -48.56 -5.43
N LYS A 4 -39.41 -48.72 -6.23
CA LYS A 4 -38.04 -48.45 -5.76
C LYS A 4 -37.27 -47.66 -6.83
N MET A 5 -36.60 -46.65 -6.28
CA MET A 5 -36.05 -45.44 -6.89
C MET A 5 -34.97 -45.65 -7.95
N LEU A 6 -35.02 -44.79 -8.97
CA LEU A 6 -33.89 -44.39 -9.81
C LEU A 6 -32.71 -43.95 -8.93
N HIS A 7 -31.50 -44.41 -9.27
CA HIS A 7 -30.28 -43.67 -8.97
C HIS A 7 -29.49 -43.53 -10.27
N SER A 8 -29.74 -42.41 -10.94
CA SER A 8 -29.00 -41.97 -12.12
C SER A 8 -27.72 -41.29 -11.62
N SER A 9 -26.59 -41.99 -11.71
CA SER A 9 -25.29 -41.42 -11.33
C SER A 9 -24.79 -40.48 -12.42
N ILE A 10 -25.07 -39.18 -12.26
CA ILE A 10 -24.42 -38.11 -13.02
C ILE A 10 -23.03 -37.93 -12.40
N ILE A 11 -22.00 -38.46 -13.04
CA ILE A 11 -20.61 -38.13 -12.70
C ILE A 11 -20.30 -36.77 -13.33
N LEU A 12 -20.54 -35.71 -12.57
CA LEU A 12 -20.16 -34.34 -12.90
C LEU A 12 -18.70 -34.13 -12.46
N SER A 13 -17.75 -34.53 -13.29
CA SER A 13 -16.32 -34.24 -13.07
C SER A 13 -16.01 -32.81 -13.52
N LEU A 14 -16.42 -31.83 -12.71
CA LEU A 14 -15.95 -30.45 -12.82
C LEU A 14 -15.01 -30.15 -11.65
N ALA A 15 -13.73 -30.48 -11.82
CA ALA A 15 -12.66 -29.99 -10.98
C ALA A 15 -11.72 -29.16 -11.85
N LEU A 16 -12.14 -27.92 -12.10
CA LEU A 16 -11.26 -26.82 -12.45
C LEU A 16 -10.35 -26.56 -11.24
N LEU A 17 -9.26 -27.32 -11.14
CA LEU A 17 -8.12 -26.96 -10.30
C LEU A 17 -7.38 -25.83 -11.02
N VAL A 18 -7.96 -24.63 -10.96
CA VAL A 18 -7.19 -23.40 -11.15
C VAL A 18 -6.36 -23.25 -9.89
N THR A 19 -5.21 -23.91 -9.86
CA THR A 19 -4.11 -23.56 -8.96
C THR A 19 -3.56 -22.22 -9.46
N ALA A 20 -4.31 -21.15 -9.25
CA ALA A 20 -3.74 -19.81 -9.25
C ALA A 20 -2.92 -19.73 -7.96
N CYS A 21 -1.69 -20.22 -8.02
CA CYS A 21 -0.64 -19.64 -7.21
C CYS A 21 -0.59 -18.18 -7.63
N ALA A 22 -1.32 -17.31 -6.94
CA ALA A 22 -1.02 -15.90 -6.89
C ALA A 22 0.34 -15.80 -6.19
N SER A 23 1.40 -16.05 -6.95
CA SER A 23 2.71 -15.55 -6.61
C SER A 23 2.51 -14.05 -6.49
N ALA A 24 2.61 -13.53 -5.27
CA ALA A 24 2.93 -12.13 -5.08
C ALA A 24 4.23 -11.93 -5.82
N ASP A 25 4.14 -11.42 -7.05
CA ASP A 25 5.29 -10.95 -7.81
C ASP A 25 5.87 -9.82 -6.96
N THR A 26 6.79 -10.16 -6.06
CA THR A 26 7.83 -9.25 -5.60
C THR A 26 8.76 -9.00 -6.78
N ALA A 27 8.19 -8.53 -7.89
CA ALA A 27 8.96 -8.01 -9.00
C ALA A 27 9.75 -6.85 -8.39
N SER A 28 11.07 -6.93 -8.48
CA SER A 28 12.04 -5.91 -8.07
C SER A 28 11.91 -4.65 -8.95
N ARG A 29 10.67 -4.16 -9.13
CA ARG A 29 10.38 -2.97 -9.90
C ARG A 29 10.86 -1.79 -9.09
N SER A 30 11.69 -0.97 -9.71
CA SER A 30 12.15 0.27 -9.11
C SER A 30 10.95 1.17 -8.80
N MET A 31 11.09 2.06 -7.81
CA MET A 31 10.06 3.05 -7.51
C MET A 31 9.73 3.92 -8.73
N ALA A 32 10.73 4.20 -9.58
CA ALA A 32 10.53 4.93 -10.83
C ALA A 32 9.63 4.15 -11.82
N GLU A 33 9.77 2.83 -11.94
CA GLU A 33 8.89 1.99 -12.77
C GLU A 33 7.47 1.92 -12.20
N ALA A 34 7.33 1.78 -10.87
CA ALA A 34 6.03 1.81 -10.22
C ALA A 34 5.32 3.16 -10.46
N TRP A 35 6.06 4.26 -10.33
CA TRP A 35 5.55 5.60 -10.64
C TRP A 35 5.17 5.73 -12.11
N ALA A 36 6.04 5.34 -13.02
CA ALA A 36 5.83 5.42 -14.46
C ALA A 36 4.62 4.59 -14.93
N SER A 37 4.36 3.44 -14.29
CA SER A 37 3.19 2.59 -14.55
C SER A 37 1.88 3.12 -13.93
N GLY A 38 1.93 4.24 -13.19
CA GLY A 38 0.77 4.87 -12.60
C GLY A 38 0.27 4.21 -11.32
N LYS A 39 1.07 3.31 -10.71
CA LYS A 39 0.74 2.73 -9.41
C LYS A 39 0.74 3.80 -8.33
N ALA A 40 -0.13 3.63 -7.34
CA ALA A 40 0.03 4.32 -6.07
C ALA A 40 1.22 3.71 -5.31
N ILE A 41 1.98 4.55 -4.62
CA ILE A 41 3.21 4.16 -3.94
C ILE A 41 3.06 4.41 -2.45
N VAL A 42 3.43 3.41 -1.66
CA VAL A 42 3.55 3.47 -0.20
C VAL A 42 5.02 3.39 0.16
N VAL A 43 5.52 4.32 0.96
CA VAL A 43 6.89 4.31 1.47
C VAL A 43 6.87 4.33 2.99
N THR A 44 7.38 3.28 3.61
CA THR A 44 7.65 3.28 5.06
C THR A 44 8.98 3.97 5.31
N LEU A 45 8.96 5.04 6.10
CA LEU A 45 10.11 5.86 6.42
C LEU A 45 10.69 5.44 7.76
N ASN A 46 12.02 5.40 7.85
CA ASN A 46 12.75 5.26 9.12
C ASN A 46 12.29 4.02 9.90
N SER A 47 12.35 2.85 9.25
CA SER A 47 11.89 1.57 9.82
C SER A 47 12.77 1.03 10.95
N SER A 48 13.54 1.87 11.63
CA SER A 48 14.49 1.52 12.68
C SER A 48 13.85 1.16 14.03
N LEU A 49 12.54 0.84 14.05
CA LEU A 49 11.89 0.35 15.25
C LEU A 49 12.45 -1.02 15.66
N ASN A 50 12.46 -1.25 16.97
CA ASN A 50 12.71 -2.57 17.51
C ASN A 50 11.60 -3.52 17.01
N LYS A 51 11.96 -4.48 16.15
CA LYS A 51 11.00 -5.40 15.53
C LYS A 51 10.33 -6.35 16.53
N THR A 52 10.75 -6.35 17.79
CA THR A 52 10.14 -7.12 18.87
C THR A 52 9.10 -6.32 19.66
N ASP A 53 8.85 -5.06 19.31
CA ASP A 53 7.81 -4.23 19.91
C ASP A 53 6.42 -4.68 19.40
N GLU A 54 5.45 -4.81 20.31
CA GLU A 54 4.05 -5.11 19.97
C GLU A 54 3.48 -4.09 18.97
N THR A 55 3.83 -2.81 19.15
CA THR A 55 3.45 -1.71 18.25
C THR A 55 3.95 -1.95 16.82
N TYR A 56 5.17 -2.49 16.68
CA TYR A 56 5.71 -2.84 15.37
C TYR A 56 4.99 -4.07 14.80
N GLY A 57 4.65 -5.04 15.65
CA GLY A 57 3.84 -6.19 15.28
C GLY A 57 2.52 -5.78 14.63
N ASP A 58 1.73 -4.96 15.33
CA ASP A 58 0.43 -4.47 14.86
C ASP A 58 0.57 -3.63 13.57
N PHE A 59 1.51 -2.69 13.55
CA PHE A 59 1.79 -1.90 12.36
C PHE A 59 2.13 -2.77 11.14
N SER A 60 3.03 -3.74 11.32
CA SER A 60 3.44 -4.63 10.24
C SER A 60 2.29 -5.52 9.76
N TYR A 61 1.43 -5.95 10.68
CA TYR A 61 0.24 -6.73 10.36
C TYR A 61 -0.71 -5.93 9.49
N TYR A 62 -1.10 -4.72 9.90
CA TYR A 62 -2.04 -3.91 9.12
C TYR A 62 -1.47 -3.44 7.78
N LEU A 63 -0.18 -3.09 7.72
CA LEU A 63 0.46 -2.73 6.45
C LEU A 63 0.48 -3.91 5.46
N ASN A 64 0.75 -5.12 5.95
CA ASN A 64 0.75 -6.33 5.12
C ASN A 64 -0.66 -6.69 4.65
N ASP A 65 -1.67 -6.57 5.53
CA ASP A 65 -3.07 -6.80 5.16
C ASP A 65 -3.54 -5.81 4.08
N PHE A 66 -3.14 -4.54 4.22
CA PHE A 66 -3.37 -3.53 3.17
C PHE A 66 -2.64 -3.90 1.88
N ALA A 67 -1.38 -4.33 1.93
CA ALA A 67 -0.63 -4.70 0.73
C ALA A 67 -1.24 -5.88 -0.02
N VAL A 68 -1.80 -6.86 0.69
CA VAL A 68 -2.49 -8.01 0.09
C VAL A 68 -3.83 -7.59 -0.52
N SER A 69 -4.59 -6.72 0.16
CA SER A 69 -5.94 -6.32 -0.28
C SER A 69 -5.96 -5.23 -1.36
N ALA A 70 -4.97 -4.35 -1.41
CA ALA A 70 -4.89 -3.23 -2.36
C ALA A 70 -4.60 -3.68 -3.81
N GLY A 71 -4.05 -4.88 -3.98
CA GLY A 71 -3.78 -5.49 -5.28
C GLY A 71 -2.69 -4.79 -6.10
N ASP A 72 -2.65 -5.10 -7.39
CA ASP A 72 -1.53 -4.71 -8.27
C ASP A 72 -1.46 -3.21 -8.60
N ASN A 73 -2.42 -2.40 -8.18
CA ASN A 73 -2.39 -0.95 -8.40
C ASN A 73 -1.49 -0.20 -7.41
N TRP A 74 -0.92 -0.92 -6.44
CA TRP A 74 -0.07 -0.37 -5.40
C TRP A 74 1.34 -0.95 -5.45
N ALA A 75 2.31 -0.18 -4.98
CA ALA A 75 3.70 -0.59 -4.82
C ALA A 75 4.22 -0.13 -3.46
N PHE A 76 4.95 -0.99 -2.77
CA PHE A 76 5.38 -0.80 -1.40
C PHE A 76 6.90 -0.77 -1.32
N PHE A 77 7.43 0.25 -0.68
CA PHE A 77 8.87 0.45 -0.51
C PHE A 77 9.20 0.83 0.93
N VAL A 78 10.46 0.64 1.30
CA VAL A 78 10.98 1.05 2.60
C VAL A 78 12.16 1.99 2.36
N LEU A 79 12.09 3.18 2.95
CA LEU A 79 13.17 4.13 2.98
C LEU A 79 13.82 4.11 4.37
N ASN A 80 15.07 3.67 4.44
CA ASN A 80 15.86 3.78 5.64
C ASN A 80 16.80 4.98 5.54
N SER A 81 16.40 6.14 6.07
CA SER A 81 17.21 7.38 5.98
C SER A 81 18.54 7.32 6.73
N LEU A 82 18.72 6.32 7.60
CA LEU A 82 19.97 6.08 8.33
C LEU A 82 20.98 5.23 7.54
N ALA A 83 20.60 4.73 6.35
CA ALA A 83 21.55 4.07 5.46
C ALA A 83 22.20 5.11 4.54
N ASP A 84 23.53 5.05 4.39
CA ASP A 84 24.33 5.99 3.60
C ASP A 84 23.97 6.07 2.11
N SER A 85 23.09 5.20 1.62
CA SER A 85 22.52 5.26 0.27
C SER A 85 21.01 5.00 0.32
N SER A 86 20.20 6.06 0.30
CA SER A 86 18.80 5.90 -0.11
C SER A 86 18.78 5.51 -1.59
N GLU A 87 18.48 4.24 -1.88
CA GLU A 87 18.27 3.76 -3.25
C GLU A 87 16.96 4.27 -3.87
N LEU A 88 16.05 4.81 -3.06
CA LEU A 88 14.79 5.36 -3.56
C LEU A 88 15.01 6.79 -4.06
N PRO A 89 14.54 7.13 -5.26
CA PRO A 89 14.66 8.48 -5.80
C PRO A 89 13.57 9.38 -5.20
N ILE A 90 13.66 9.65 -3.91
CA ILE A 90 12.73 10.48 -3.15
C ILE A 90 13.48 11.48 -2.28
N GLU A 91 13.06 12.75 -2.34
CA GLU A 91 13.52 13.83 -1.50
C GLU A 91 12.39 14.25 -0.57
N LEU A 92 12.62 14.10 0.75
CA LEU A 92 11.64 14.39 1.78
C LEU A 92 11.98 15.70 2.49
N ASN A 93 11.25 16.75 2.17
CA ASN A 93 11.30 18.04 2.85
C ASN A 93 10.12 18.16 3.85
N VAL A 94 9.94 17.10 4.65
CA VAL A 94 8.91 16.97 5.69
C VAL A 94 9.53 16.29 6.90
N ILE A 95 9.08 16.65 8.11
CA ILE A 95 9.51 15.95 9.32
C ILE A 95 8.82 14.59 9.38
N ALA A 96 9.60 13.50 9.46
CA ALA A 96 9.11 12.13 9.57
C ALA A 96 9.66 11.44 10.83
N THR A 97 8.79 10.81 11.61
CA THR A 97 9.17 9.97 12.76
C THR A 97 9.38 8.50 12.33
N PRO A 98 10.01 7.65 13.16
CA PRO A 98 10.16 6.22 12.85
C PRO A 98 8.84 5.54 12.48
N CYS A 99 8.87 4.73 11.41
CA CYS A 99 7.71 4.08 10.81
C CYS A 99 6.60 5.01 10.29
N SER A 100 6.91 6.28 10.01
CA SER A 100 5.99 7.13 9.24
C SER A 100 5.70 6.49 7.88
N VAL A 101 4.48 6.65 7.38
CA VAL A 101 4.04 6.06 6.12
C VAL A 101 3.64 7.17 5.16
N LEU A 102 4.34 7.25 4.04
CA LEU A 102 4.04 8.16 2.95
C LEU A 102 3.24 7.43 1.87
N PHE A 103 2.20 8.09 1.37
CA PHE A 103 1.37 7.65 0.26
C PHE A 103 1.41 8.70 -0.85
N VAL A 104 1.73 8.29 -2.07
CA VAL A 104 1.79 9.17 -3.24
C VAL A 104 1.23 8.47 -4.47
N LYS A 105 0.68 9.23 -5.41
CA LYS A 105 0.15 8.69 -6.66
C LYS A 105 0.46 9.62 -7.82
N ARG A 106 0.86 9.03 -8.96
CA ARG A 106 1.12 9.80 -10.17
C ARG A 106 -0.15 10.50 -10.66
N GLY A 107 -0.02 11.77 -11.04
CA GLY A 107 -1.13 12.61 -11.51
C GLY A 107 -1.82 13.37 -10.38
N GLU A 108 -1.57 13.01 -9.12
CA GLU A 108 -2.06 13.74 -7.96
C GLU A 108 -0.99 14.75 -7.49
N PRO A 109 -1.31 16.05 -7.37
CA PRO A 109 -0.38 17.04 -6.82
C PRO A 109 -0.22 16.91 -5.30
N GLN A 110 -1.07 16.10 -4.66
CA GLN A 110 -1.14 15.89 -3.23
C GLN A 110 -0.79 14.43 -2.91
N GLY A 111 -0.01 14.24 -1.85
CA GLY A 111 0.20 12.96 -1.18
C GLY A 111 -0.25 13.05 0.26
N TYR A 112 -0.08 11.95 0.98
CA TYR A 112 -0.45 11.86 2.39
C TYR A 112 0.68 11.24 3.21
N ILE A 113 0.96 11.78 4.38
CA ILE A 113 1.91 11.21 5.34
C ILE A 113 1.25 11.00 6.70
N HIS A 114 1.39 9.79 7.23
CA HIS A 114 1.06 9.48 8.61
C HIS A 114 2.36 9.47 9.43
N LEU A 115 2.41 10.25 10.51
CA LEU A 115 3.59 10.34 11.37
C LEU A 115 3.57 9.19 12.38
N GLY A 116 4.54 8.29 12.28
CA GLY A 116 4.64 7.11 13.12
C GLY A 116 3.85 5.90 12.60
N PRO A 117 3.92 4.76 13.32
CA PRO A 117 3.25 3.54 12.92
C PRO A 117 1.73 3.75 12.82
N ILE A 118 1.14 3.23 11.74
CA ILE A 118 -0.32 3.20 11.57
C ILE A 118 -0.85 1.97 12.32
N LEU A 119 -1.66 2.19 13.35
CA LEU A 119 -2.32 1.12 14.12
C LEU A 119 -3.80 0.99 13.79
N GLU A 120 -4.36 1.99 13.12
CA GLU A 120 -5.75 2.06 12.71
C GLU A 120 -5.87 1.79 11.21
N PRO A 121 -6.43 0.64 10.78
CA PRO A 121 -6.54 0.31 9.36
C PRO A 121 -7.39 1.30 8.55
N GLN A 122 -8.21 2.11 9.22
CA GLN A 122 -9.01 3.17 8.62
C GLN A 122 -8.17 4.24 7.91
N VAL A 123 -6.90 4.43 8.31
CA VAL A 123 -5.97 5.33 7.61
C VAL A 123 -5.74 4.85 6.18
N TYR A 124 -5.55 3.53 5.98
CA TYR A 124 -5.38 2.94 4.65
C TYR A 124 -6.66 3.06 3.80
N ASP A 125 -7.84 2.78 4.38
CA ASP A 125 -9.12 2.91 3.67
C ASP A 125 -9.37 4.36 3.22
N PHE A 126 -9.06 5.34 4.08
CA PHE A 126 -9.17 6.75 3.73
C PHE A 126 -8.31 7.10 2.51
N VAL A 127 -7.01 6.76 2.55
CA VAL A 127 -6.07 7.11 1.47
C VAL A 127 -6.42 6.36 0.19
N GLN A 128 -6.80 5.08 0.29
CA GLN A 128 -7.20 4.30 -0.87
C GLN A 128 -8.41 4.92 -1.57
N ARG A 129 -9.46 5.29 -0.81
CA ARG A 129 -10.63 5.97 -1.37
C ARG A 129 -10.28 7.32 -1.99
N LYS A 130 -9.40 8.10 -1.35
CA LYS A 130 -8.90 9.37 -1.91
C LYS A 130 -8.27 9.17 -3.29
N PHE A 131 -7.35 8.23 -3.41
CA PHE A 131 -6.67 7.97 -4.67
C PHE A 131 -7.55 7.30 -5.72
N GLU A 132 -8.58 6.55 -5.33
CA GLU A 132 -9.52 5.92 -6.26
C GLU A 132 -10.71 6.82 -6.62
N GLY A 133 -10.82 8.02 -6.02
CA GLY A 133 -11.97 8.91 -6.22
C GLY A 133 -13.28 8.33 -5.72
N ARG A 134 -13.24 7.42 -4.74
CA ARG A 134 -14.43 6.84 -4.10
C ARG A 134 -14.96 7.76 -3.02
N ASP A 135 -16.26 7.66 -2.76
CA ASP A 135 -16.89 8.34 -1.64
C ASP A 135 -16.24 7.92 -0.31
N ILE A 136 -16.02 8.92 0.55
CA ILE A 136 -15.41 8.75 1.87
C ILE A 136 -16.50 8.97 2.92
N SER A 137 -16.76 7.94 3.71
CA SER A 137 -17.69 8.02 4.84
C SER A 137 -17.21 9.07 5.85
N ASP A 138 -18.12 9.84 6.44
CA ASP A 138 -17.79 10.93 7.38
C ASP A 138 -16.85 10.50 8.52
N TYR A 139 -17.05 9.29 9.05
CA TYR A 139 -16.22 8.78 10.15
C TYR A 139 -14.76 8.55 9.73
N LEU A 140 -14.44 8.40 8.44
CA LEU A 140 -13.06 8.17 7.99
C LEU A 140 -12.22 9.44 8.03
N TYR A 141 -12.84 10.62 8.00
CA TYR A 141 -12.10 11.89 8.01
C TYR A 141 -11.30 12.11 9.29
N GLN A 142 -11.71 11.52 10.42
CA GLN A 142 -10.93 11.57 11.66
C GLN A 142 -9.59 10.81 11.57
N PHE A 143 -9.46 9.91 10.59
CA PHE A 143 -8.24 9.13 10.31
C PHE A 143 -7.45 9.71 9.12
N SER A 144 -7.76 10.92 8.66
CA SER A 144 -7.05 11.57 7.57
C SER A 144 -5.58 11.81 7.97
N PRO A 145 -4.60 11.34 7.18
CA PRO A 145 -3.20 11.70 7.39
C PRO A 145 -2.96 13.18 7.04
N LEU A 146 -1.74 13.65 7.33
CA LEU A 146 -1.30 14.97 6.91
C LEU A 146 -1.14 15.01 5.39
N GLU A 147 -1.68 16.03 4.75
CA GLU A 147 -1.51 16.24 3.31
C GLU A 147 -0.14 16.89 3.03
N VAL A 148 0.53 16.40 1.99
CA VAL A 148 1.85 16.90 1.52
C VAL A 148 1.79 17.23 0.04
N GLN A 149 2.61 18.18 -0.39
CA GLN A 149 2.76 18.49 -1.81
C GLN A 149 3.74 17.53 -2.47
N VAL A 150 3.35 16.98 -3.61
CA VAL A 150 4.13 15.98 -4.33
C VAL A 150 4.43 16.46 -5.74
N ARG A 151 5.70 16.34 -6.15
CA ARG A 151 6.12 16.64 -7.51
C ARG A 151 7.17 15.64 -7.98
N TRP A 152 6.97 15.08 -9.16
CA TRP A 152 8.01 14.33 -9.85
C TRP A 152 8.88 15.29 -10.67
N GLU A 153 10.20 15.23 -10.50
CA GLU A 153 11.16 15.99 -11.29
C GLU A 153 11.82 15.08 -12.34
N ASP A 154 11.39 15.23 -13.60
CA ASP A 154 11.87 14.42 -14.72
C ASP A 154 13.39 14.53 -14.94
N GLN A 155 13.99 15.70 -14.62
CA GLN A 155 15.43 15.95 -14.83
C GLN A 155 16.34 15.23 -13.82
N GLY A 156 15.77 14.57 -12.80
CA GLY A 156 16.52 13.70 -11.87
C GLY A 156 15.87 12.35 -11.63
N GLY A 157 14.64 12.14 -12.15
CA GLY A 157 13.83 10.97 -11.81
C GLY A 157 13.49 10.91 -10.32
N VAL A 158 13.44 12.06 -9.64
CA VAL A 158 13.26 12.18 -8.18
C VAL A 158 11.86 12.67 -7.85
N LEU A 159 11.23 12.01 -6.88
CA LEU A 159 10.00 12.45 -6.24
C LEU A 159 10.31 13.43 -5.11
N LYS A 160 9.86 14.67 -5.22
CA LYS A 160 9.91 15.65 -4.13
C LYS A 160 8.62 15.66 -3.34
N VAL A 161 8.76 15.62 -2.02
CA VAL A 161 7.66 15.71 -1.06
C VAL A 161 7.93 16.86 -0.12
N ASN A 162 6.99 17.81 -0.03
CA ASN A 162 7.13 19.01 0.79
C ASN A 162 5.90 19.20 1.68
N GLU A 163 6.06 19.90 2.79
CA GLU A 163 4.92 20.30 3.63
C GLU A 163 3.94 21.16 2.81
N LYS A 164 2.65 21.02 3.12
CA LYS A 164 1.63 21.89 2.54
C LYS A 164 1.76 23.28 3.19
N SER A 165 2.23 24.26 2.42
CA SER A 165 2.29 25.68 2.81
C SER A 165 0.91 26.29 3.05
#